data_AF-A0A8T7BNG4-F1
#
_entry.id   AF-A0A8T7BNG4-F1
#
_cell.length_a   1.000
_cell.length_b   1.000
_cell.length_c   1.000
_cell.angle_alpha   90.00
_cell.angle_beta   90.00
_cell.angle_gamma   90.00
#
_symmetry.space_group_name_H-M   'P 1'
#
loop_
_entity.id
_entity.type
_entity.pdbx_description
1 polymer ?
#
loop_
_entity_poly.entity_id
_entity_poly.type
_entity_poly.pdbx_seq_one_letter_code
_entity_poly.pdbx_strand_id
1 'polypeptide(L)'
;MNEPTRLETLIAALCCLPGIGRKSAQRIAYHLLQRNRDGARELAAALQYAMDEIGHCNRCRNLTEAELCTICSNDNRDKSLMCVVESPADVFAVEDAGYRGVYFVLMGHLSPIDGIGPEDLGLDKLAAIIREGKVNEVILATNSTVEGEATAHFISEMVRKNNITVSRIAHGVPVGGELEYIDSGTLSQALSGRREI
;
A
#
# COMPACT_ATOMS: atom_id res chain seq x y z
N MET A 1 2.06 -28.26 -33.29
CA MET A 1 2.40 -27.15 -32.37
C MET A 1 3.42 -27.68 -31.39
N ASN A 2 4.64 -27.14 -31.38
CA ASN A 2 5.66 -27.58 -30.43
C ASN A 2 5.33 -27.03 -29.04
N GLU A 3 5.33 -27.91 -28.05
CA GLU A 3 5.18 -27.54 -26.65
C GLU A 3 6.39 -26.70 -26.20
N PRO A 4 6.20 -25.62 -25.43
CA PRO A 4 7.31 -24.79 -24.96
C PRO A 4 8.26 -25.62 -24.10
N THR A 5 9.56 -25.42 -24.30
CA THR A 5 10.59 -26.07 -23.49
C THR A 5 10.50 -25.59 -22.04
N ARG A 6 10.97 -26.39 -21.08
CA ARG A 6 11.01 -26.00 -19.65
C ARG A 6 11.77 -24.67 -19.42
N LEU A 7 12.77 -24.40 -20.24
CA LEU A 7 13.51 -23.15 -20.22
C LEU A 7 12.64 -21.97 -20.65
N GLU A 8 11.85 -22.12 -21.72
CA GLU A 8 10.92 -21.08 -22.18
C GLU A 8 9.82 -20.81 -21.16
N THR A 9 9.30 -21.86 -20.51
CA THR A 9 8.34 -21.70 -19.40
C THR A 9 8.93 -20.90 -18.25
N LEU A 10 10.17 -21.18 -17.82
CA LEU A 10 10.84 -20.42 -16.77
C LEU A 10 11.03 -18.95 -17.16
N ILE A 11 11.47 -18.69 -18.39
CA ILE A 11 11.67 -17.32 -18.90
C ILE A 11 10.33 -16.57 -18.94
N ALA A 12 9.26 -17.22 -19.39
CA ALA A 12 7.93 -16.62 -19.43
C ALA A 12 7.40 -16.33 -18.02
N ALA A 13 7.57 -17.27 -17.07
CA ALA A 13 7.15 -17.08 -15.68
C ALA A 13 7.86 -15.89 -15.03
N LEU A 14 9.16 -15.72 -15.25
CA LEU A 14 9.92 -14.58 -14.70
C LEU A 14 9.46 -13.20 -15.22
N CYS A 15 8.77 -13.14 -16.37
CA CYS A 15 8.24 -11.89 -16.92
C CYS A 15 7.01 -11.36 -16.16
N CYS A 16 6.41 -12.13 -15.23
CA CYS A 16 5.32 -11.62 -14.41
C CYS A 16 5.81 -10.61 -13.36
N LEU A 17 7.12 -10.60 -13.06
CA LEU A 17 7.70 -9.70 -12.07
C LEU A 17 7.74 -8.26 -12.59
N PRO A 18 7.34 -7.26 -11.77
CA PRO A 18 7.37 -5.86 -12.19
C PRO A 18 8.80 -5.44 -12.58
N GLY A 19 8.93 -4.78 -13.73
CA GLY A 19 10.22 -4.30 -14.26
C GLY A 19 11.07 -5.38 -14.98
N ILE A 20 10.60 -6.63 -15.06
CA ILE A 20 11.34 -7.72 -15.73
C ILE A 20 10.76 -8.02 -17.11
N GLY A 21 11.42 -7.50 -18.16
CA GLY A 21 11.13 -7.88 -19.54
C GLY A 21 11.82 -9.17 -19.98
N ARG A 22 11.42 -9.71 -21.15
CA ARG A 22 11.89 -11.00 -21.69
C ARG A 22 13.41 -11.17 -21.73
N LYS A 23 14.17 -10.13 -22.12
CA LYS A 23 15.64 -10.16 -22.14
C LYS A 23 16.24 -10.30 -20.73
N SER A 24 15.68 -9.59 -19.76
CA SER A 24 16.12 -9.68 -18.35
C SER A 24 15.77 -11.06 -17.78
N ALA A 25 14.54 -11.54 -17.99
CA ALA A 25 14.11 -12.87 -17.59
C ALA A 25 15.01 -13.97 -18.14
N GLN A 26 15.39 -13.89 -19.43
CA GLN A 26 16.33 -14.83 -20.04
C GLN A 26 17.68 -14.85 -19.31
N ARG A 27 18.27 -13.68 -19.04
CA ARG A 27 19.54 -13.61 -18.30
C ARG A 27 19.44 -14.21 -16.90
N ILE A 28 18.36 -13.93 -16.18
CA ILE A 28 18.10 -14.48 -14.85
C ILE A 28 17.99 -16.01 -14.91
N ALA A 29 17.19 -16.54 -15.85
CA ALA A 29 17.02 -17.98 -16.03
C ALA A 29 18.35 -18.71 -16.27
N TYR A 30 19.19 -18.20 -17.18
CA TYR A 30 20.51 -18.80 -17.43
C TYR A 30 21.42 -18.70 -16.21
N HIS A 31 21.45 -17.56 -15.51
CA HIS A 31 22.25 -17.39 -14.31
C HIS A 31 21.87 -18.40 -13.22
N LEU A 32 20.58 -18.53 -12.91
CA LEU A 32 20.06 -19.48 -11.93
C LEU A 32 20.44 -20.93 -12.31
N LEU A 33 20.26 -21.32 -13.57
CA LEU A 33 20.53 -22.68 -14.02
C LEU A 33 22.02 -23.05 -14.08
N GLN A 34 22.90 -22.08 -14.34
CA GLN A 34 24.34 -22.30 -14.51
C GLN A 34 25.15 -22.06 -13.23
N ARG A 35 24.73 -21.11 -12.39
CA ARG A 35 25.54 -20.61 -11.28
C ARG A 35 24.88 -20.72 -9.91
N ASN A 36 23.56 -20.80 -9.83
CA ASN A 36 22.86 -20.80 -8.54
C ASN A 36 21.59 -21.65 -8.54
N ARG A 37 21.74 -22.96 -8.76
CA ARG A 37 20.61 -23.89 -8.79
C ARG A 37 19.94 -24.06 -7.43
N ASP A 38 20.71 -24.01 -6.34
CA ASP A 38 20.17 -24.15 -4.99
C ASP A 38 19.36 -22.90 -4.61
N GLY A 39 19.89 -21.70 -4.87
CA GLY A 39 19.13 -20.46 -4.69
C GLY A 39 17.87 -20.39 -5.56
N ALA A 40 17.88 -21.00 -6.75
CA ALA A 40 16.66 -21.10 -7.57
C ALA A 40 15.59 -21.99 -6.92
N ARG A 41 15.98 -23.08 -6.25
CA ARG A 41 15.04 -23.95 -5.52
C ARG A 41 14.51 -23.27 -4.27
N GLU A 42 15.36 -22.59 -3.52
CA GLU A 42 14.97 -21.79 -2.35
C GLU A 42 13.99 -20.69 -2.74
N LEU A 43 14.27 -19.96 -3.82
CA LEU A 43 13.37 -18.93 -4.34
C LEU A 43 12.01 -19.51 -4.74
N ALA A 44 11.98 -20.66 -5.43
CA ALA A 44 10.73 -21.31 -5.81
C ALA A 44 9.90 -21.71 -4.59
N ALA A 45 10.54 -22.27 -3.56
CA ALA A 45 9.88 -22.64 -2.31
C ALA A 45 9.35 -21.41 -1.56
N ALA A 46 10.15 -20.34 -1.47
CA ALA A 46 9.74 -19.10 -0.81
C ALA A 46 8.56 -18.42 -1.51
N LEU A 47 8.57 -18.39 -2.85
CA LEU A 47 7.45 -17.86 -3.63
C LEU A 47 6.17 -18.67 -3.39
N GLN A 48 6.26 -20.00 -3.43
CA GLN A 48 5.10 -20.85 -3.19
C GLN A 48 4.55 -20.64 -1.78
N TYR A 49 5.42 -20.74 -0.75
CA TYR A 49 5.03 -20.54 0.63
C TYR A 49 4.37 -19.17 0.87
N ALA A 50 4.95 -18.10 0.32
CA ALA A 50 4.39 -16.76 0.47
C ALA A 50 3.01 -16.61 -0.19
N MET A 51 2.77 -17.24 -1.35
CA MET A 51 1.47 -17.18 -2.03
C MET A 51 0.39 -18.03 -1.34
N ASP A 52 0.80 -19.08 -0.63
CA ASP A 52 -0.11 -19.99 0.07
C ASP A 52 -0.46 -19.50 1.48
N GLU A 53 0.50 -18.92 2.20
CA GLU A 53 0.36 -18.62 3.64
C GLU A 53 0.14 -17.14 3.97
N ILE A 54 0.54 -16.19 3.10
CA ILE A 54 0.34 -14.76 3.37
C ILE A 54 -1.09 -14.37 3.00
N GLY A 55 -1.89 -14.08 4.02
CA GLY A 55 -3.22 -13.54 3.89
C GLY A 55 -3.31 -12.07 4.27
N HIS A 56 -4.49 -11.70 4.81
CA HIS A 56 -4.78 -10.35 5.25
C HIS A 56 -5.16 -10.33 6.73
N CYS A 57 -4.71 -9.29 7.42
CA CYS A 57 -5.08 -9.02 8.80
C CYS A 57 -6.60 -8.78 8.88
N ASN A 58 -7.28 -9.48 9.78
CA ASN A 58 -8.73 -9.36 9.97
C ASN A 58 -9.17 -7.95 10.38
N ARG A 59 -8.26 -7.15 10.95
CA ARG A 59 -8.53 -5.78 11.39
C ARG A 59 -8.11 -4.73 10.36
N CYS A 60 -6.81 -4.62 10.07
CA CYS A 60 -6.30 -3.54 9.21
C CYS A 60 -6.16 -3.91 7.74
N ARG A 61 -6.42 -5.16 7.36
CA ARG A 61 -6.23 -5.73 6.00
C ARG A 61 -4.78 -5.74 5.48
N ASN A 62 -3.79 -5.32 6.26
CA ASN A 62 -2.38 -5.45 5.87
C ASN A 62 -1.99 -6.94 5.67
N LEU A 63 -0.91 -7.20 4.92
CA LEU A 63 -0.40 -8.56 4.71
C LEU A 63 0.12 -9.15 6.03
N THR A 64 -0.25 -10.40 6.30
CA THR A 64 0.15 -11.15 7.50
C THR A 64 -0.17 -12.63 7.34
N GLU A 65 0.61 -13.49 8.00
CA GLU A 65 0.35 -14.93 8.14
C GLU A 65 -0.57 -15.23 9.35
N ALA A 66 -0.63 -14.29 10.31
CA ALA A 66 -1.48 -14.39 11.50
C ALA A 66 -2.83 -13.69 11.30
N GLU A 67 -3.82 -14.05 12.13
CA GLU A 67 -5.14 -13.42 12.14
C GLU A 67 -5.09 -11.89 12.32
N LEU A 68 -4.19 -11.43 13.18
CA LEU A 68 -3.85 -10.02 13.37
C LEU A 68 -2.37 -9.81 13.08
N CYS A 69 -2.05 -8.78 12.30
CA CYS A 69 -0.66 -8.41 12.07
C CYS A 69 0.00 -7.92 13.37
N THR A 70 1.33 -7.84 13.34
CA THR A 70 2.16 -7.38 14.47
C THR A 70 1.79 -5.98 14.95
N ILE A 71 1.25 -5.12 14.08
CA ILE A 71 0.80 -3.77 14.44
C ILE A 71 -0.52 -3.82 15.22
N CYS A 72 -1.51 -4.56 14.72
CA CYS A 72 -2.83 -4.64 15.35
C CYS A 72 -2.83 -5.40 16.68
N SER A 73 -1.93 -6.38 16.83
CA SER A 73 -1.78 -7.17 18.05
C SER A 73 -0.91 -6.49 19.12
N ASN A 74 -0.22 -5.40 18.79
CA ASN A 74 0.66 -4.70 19.72
C ASN A 74 -0.10 -3.71 20.60
N ASP A 75 -0.11 -3.95 21.92
CA ASP A 75 -0.81 -3.11 22.89
C ASP A 75 -0.10 -1.78 23.20
N ASN A 76 1.16 -1.61 22.80
CA ASN A 76 1.87 -0.33 22.95
C ASN A 76 1.53 0.68 21.84
N ARG A 77 0.72 0.28 20.84
CA ARG A 77 0.25 1.17 19.76
C ARG A 77 -0.91 2.04 20.23
N ASP A 78 -0.96 3.25 19.71
CA ASP A 78 -2.09 4.14 19.95
C ASP A 78 -3.28 3.74 19.06
N LYS A 79 -4.22 2.99 19.64
CA LYS A 79 -5.44 2.54 18.94
C LYS A 79 -6.45 3.68 18.70
N SER A 80 -6.21 4.87 19.24
CA SER A 80 -7.03 6.06 18.99
C SER A 80 -6.70 6.78 17.70
N LEU A 81 -5.52 6.49 17.12
CA LEU A 81 -5.06 7.06 15.86
C LEU A 81 -5.09 5.99 14.77
N MET A 82 -5.81 6.26 13.68
CA MET A 82 -5.89 5.35 12.53
C MET A 82 -5.38 6.03 11.25
N CYS A 83 -4.34 5.47 10.65
CA CYS A 83 -3.82 5.90 9.36
C CYS A 83 -4.39 5.03 8.22
N VAL A 84 -5.12 5.64 7.30
CA VAL A 84 -5.70 4.97 6.14
C VAL A 84 -4.76 5.14 4.95
N VAL A 85 -4.31 4.03 4.37
CA VAL A 85 -3.34 4.00 3.25
C VAL A 85 -3.84 3.12 2.10
N GLU A 86 -3.27 3.30 0.90
CA GLU A 86 -3.70 2.55 -0.28
C GLU A 86 -3.12 1.13 -0.32
N SER A 87 -1.88 0.93 0.11
CA SER A 87 -1.16 -0.33 -0.06
C SER A 87 -0.35 -0.77 1.17
N PRO A 88 0.04 -2.06 1.26
CA PRO A 88 0.99 -2.54 2.27
C PRO A 88 2.35 -1.83 2.22
N ALA A 89 2.79 -1.37 1.04
CA ALA A 89 4.04 -0.65 0.88
C ALA A 89 3.98 0.74 1.57
N ASP A 90 2.81 1.38 1.55
CA ASP A 90 2.59 2.65 2.23
C ASP A 90 2.64 2.50 3.75
N VAL A 91 2.16 1.36 4.29
CA VAL A 91 2.31 1.04 5.72
C VAL A 91 3.79 1.04 6.10
N PHE A 92 4.64 0.37 5.30
CA PHE A 92 6.08 0.33 5.55
C PHE A 92 6.71 1.72 5.53
N ALA A 93 6.37 2.55 4.54
CA ALA A 93 6.89 3.92 4.43
C ALA A 93 6.50 4.80 5.65
N VAL A 94 5.26 4.69 6.11
CA VAL A 94 4.78 5.46 7.28
C VAL A 94 5.33 4.90 8.60
N GLU A 95 5.55 3.59 8.69
CA GLU A 95 6.20 2.95 9.84
C GLU A 95 7.64 3.41 10.02
N ASP A 96 8.41 3.50 8.93
CA ASP A 96 9.81 3.97 8.94
C ASP A 96 9.91 5.44 9.40
N ALA A 97 8.89 6.23 9.11
CA ALA A 97 8.75 7.60 9.60
C ALA A 97 8.40 7.70 11.11
N GLY A 98 8.23 6.58 11.81
CA GLY A 98 8.03 6.53 13.26
C GLY A 98 6.60 6.72 13.74
N TYR A 99 5.60 6.50 12.88
CA TYR A 99 4.19 6.55 13.27
C TYR A 99 3.86 5.50 14.35
N ARG A 100 3.04 5.87 15.34
CA ARG A 100 2.72 5.01 16.51
C ARG A 100 1.27 4.55 16.59
N GLY A 101 0.42 5.00 15.67
CA GLY A 101 -0.97 4.57 15.60
C GLY A 101 -1.14 3.20 14.93
N VAL A 102 -2.38 2.90 14.55
CA VAL A 102 -2.74 1.71 13.77
C VAL A 102 -3.12 2.08 12.33
N TYR A 103 -3.27 1.08 11.48
CA TYR A 103 -3.53 1.29 10.05
C TYR A 103 -4.88 0.73 9.60
N PHE A 104 -5.32 1.18 8.44
CA PHE A 104 -6.28 0.49 7.59
C PHE A 104 -5.78 0.54 6.13
N VAL A 105 -5.63 -0.62 5.49
CA VAL A 105 -5.11 -0.74 4.12
C VAL A 105 -6.27 -0.96 3.15
N LEU A 106 -6.45 -0.03 2.23
CA LEU A 106 -7.57 -0.03 1.28
C LEU A 106 -7.40 -1.09 0.18
N MET A 107 -6.16 -1.43 -0.18
CA MET A 107 -5.79 -2.23 -1.36
C MET A 107 -6.09 -1.51 -2.68
N GLY A 108 -5.81 -0.21 -2.73
CA GLY A 108 -6.00 0.65 -3.90
C GLY A 108 -6.75 1.93 -3.56
N HIS A 109 -7.40 2.49 -4.58
CA HIS A 109 -8.19 3.73 -4.53
C HIS A 109 -9.44 3.59 -5.39
N LEU A 110 -10.39 4.52 -5.24
CA LEU A 110 -11.61 4.57 -6.04
C LEU A 110 -11.25 4.89 -7.48
N SER A 111 -11.65 4.03 -8.40
CA SER A 111 -11.47 4.23 -9.84
C SER A 111 -12.74 3.81 -10.57
N PRO A 112 -13.64 4.76 -10.90
CA PRO A 112 -14.82 4.46 -11.71
C PRO A 112 -14.48 3.90 -13.10
N ILE A 113 -13.31 4.24 -13.64
CA ILE A 113 -12.83 3.79 -14.95
C ILE A 113 -12.48 2.30 -14.89
N ASP A 114 -11.82 1.87 -13.81
CA ASP A 114 -11.45 0.47 -13.59
C ASP A 114 -12.56 -0.34 -12.90
N GLY A 115 -13.69 0.29 -12.59
CA GLY A 115 -14.82 -0.32 -11.89
C GLY A 115 -14.58 -0.61 -10.41
N ILE A 116 -13.57 0.04 -9.79
CA ILE A 116 -13.22 -0.16 -8.38
C ILE A 116 -14.06 0.77 -7.50
N GLY A 117 -14.90 0.16 -6.67
CA GLY A 117 -15.84 0.86 -5.78
C GLY A 117 -15.48 0.78 -4.28
N PRO A 118 -16.34 1.37 -3.42
CA PRO A 118 -16.18 1.33 -1.96
C PRO A 118 -16.06 -0.06 -1.34
N GLU A 119 -16.76 -1.06 -1.90
CA GLU A 119 -16.75 -2.44 -1.40
C GLU A 119 -15.40 -3.11 -1.63
N ASP A 120 -14.77 -2.89 -2.79
CA ASP A 120 -13.44 -3.40 -3.12
C ASP A 120 -12.38 -2.84 -2.17
N LEU A 121 -12.52 -1.56 -1.81
CA LEU A 121 -11.67 -0.86 -0.84
C LEU A 121 -11.97 -1.24 0.62
N GLY A 122 -12.97 -2.09 0.87
CA GLY A 122 -13.34 -2.56 2.20
C GLY A 122 -13.80 -1.43 3.13
N LEU A 123 -14.46 -0.41 2.58
CA LEU A 123 -14.92 0.73 3.38
C LEU A 123 -16.02 0.33 4.38
N ASP A 124 -16.72 -0.78 4.12
CA ASP A 124 -17.63 -1.43 5.07
C ASP A 124 -16.91 -1.88 6.36
N LYS A 125 -15.73 -2.49 6.21
CA LYS A 125 -14.88 -2.92 7.32
C LYS A 125 -14.29 -1.72 8.06
N LEU A 126 -13.83 -0.71 7.33
CA LEU A 126 -13.36 0.55 7.94
C LEU A 126 -14.47 1.18 8.79
N ALA A 127 -15.68 1.30 8.23
CA ALA A 127 -16.83 1.83 8.94
C ALA A 127 -17.23 0.99 10.16
N ALA A 128 -17.06 -0.33 10.12
CA ALA A 128 -17.27 -1.20 11.28
C ALA A 128 -16.28 -0.90 12.41
N ILE A 129 -14.98 -0.77 12.09
CA ILE A 129 -13.94 -0.47 13.08
C ILE A 129 -14.16 0.90 13.71
N ILE A 130 -14.50 1.91 12.92
CA ILE A 130 -14.82 3.26 13.38
C ILE A 130 -15.98 3.24 14.38
N ARG A 131 -17.03 2.44 14.11
CA ARG A 131 -18.19 2.31 15.00
C ARG A 131 -17.89 1.62 16.34
N GLU A 132 -16.75 0.94 16.49
CA GLU A 132 -16.31 0.42 17.80
C GLU A 132 -16.02 1.54 18.81
N GLY A 133 -15.84 2.78 18.35
CA GLY A 133 -15.68 3.95 19.22
C GLY A 133 -14.29 4.07 19.87
N LYS A 134 -13.29 3.35 19.38
CA LYS A 134 -11.91 3.39 19.89
C LYS A 134 -11.01 4.41 19.17
N VAL A 135 -11.42 4.84 17.97
CA VAL A 135 -10.65 5.75 17.09
C VAL A 135 -11.15 7.17 17.30
N ASN A 136 -10.24 8.08 17.63
CA ASN A 136 -10.50 9.51 17.82
C ASN A 136 -10.08 10.34 16.60
N GLU A 137 -9.09 9.87 15.85
CA GLU A 137 -8.60 10.52 14.64
C GLU A 137 -8.37 9.50 13.52
N VAL A 138 -8.85 9.84 12.32
CA VAL A 138 -8.55 9.15 11.08
C VAL A 138 -7.68 10.06 10.20
N ILE A 139 -6.45 9.63 9.99
CA ILE A 139 -5.46 10.28 9.14
C ILE A 139 -5.56 9.65 7.75
N LEU A 140 -5.92 10.45 6.76
CA LEU A 140 -5.98 10.03 5.36
C LEU A 140 -4.60 10.20 4.74
N ALA A 141 -3.95 9.08 4.46
CA ALA A 141 -2.64 8.98 3.84
C ALA A 141 -2.69 8.21 2.51
N THR A 142 -3.78 8.38 1.76
CA THR A 142 -3.84 7.99 0.33
C THR A 142 -2.86 8.82 -0.50
N ASN A 143 -2.52 8.33 -1.68
CA ASN A 143 -1.59 8.99 -2.60
C ASN A 143 -2.13 10.35 -3.04
N SER A 144 -1.24 11.27 -3.39
CA SER A 144 -1.57 12.62 -3.86
C SER A 144 -1.94 12.64 -5.35
N THR A 145 -2.69 11.63 -5.81
CA THR A 145 -3.24 11.50 -7.16
C THR A 145 -4.70 11.95 -7.19
N VAL A 146 -5.29 12.11 -8.38
CA VAL A 146 -6.71 12.49 -8.52
C VAL A 146 -7.61 11.46 -7.85
N GLU A 147 -7.34 10.17 -8.07
CA GLU A 147 -8.07 9.04 -7.49
C GLU A 147 -7.84 8.93 -5.97
N GLY A 148 -6.61 9.15 -5.51
CA GLY A 148 -6.27 9.15 -4.09
C GLY A 148 -6.95 10.28 -3.33
N GLU A 149 -7.06 11.47 -3.91
CA GLU A 149 -7.80 12.61 -3.36
C GLU A 149 -9.31 12.38 -3.36
N ALA A 150 -9.87 11.82 -4.44
CA ALA A 150 -11.29 11.44 -4.48
C ALA A 150 -11.61 10.40 -3.39
N THR A 151 -10.73 9.43 -3.19
CA THR A 151 -10.83 8.40 -2.15
C THR A 151 -10.76 9.01 -0.75
N ALA A 152 -9.79 9.90 -0.51
CA ALA A 152 -9.67 10.63 0.75
C ALA A 152 -10.95 11.43 1.05
N HIS A 153 -11.44 12.18 0.06
CA HIS A 153 -12.66 12.98 0.22
C HIS A 153 -13.87 12.09 0.57
N PHE A 154 -14.05 10.98 -0.14
CA PHE A 154 -15.13 10.03 0.13
C PHE A 154 -15.07 9.47 1.56
N ILE A 155 -13.90 9.03 1.99
CA ILE A 155 -13.69 8.49 3.34
C ILE A 155 -13.91 9.58 4.39
N SER A 156 -13.49 10.82 4.12
CA SER A 156 -13.67 11.95 5.04
C SER A 156 -15.14 12.21 5.36
N GLU A 157 -16.01 12.19 4.34
CA GLU A 157 -17.45 12.38 4.50
C GLU A 157 -18.12 11.19 5.21
N MET A 158 -17.59 9.99 5.01
CA MET A 158 -18.03 8.80 5.76
C MET A 158 -17.67 8.89 7.25
N VAL A 159 -16.43 9.26 7.56
CA VAL A 159 -15.91 9.30 8.95
C VAL A 159 -16.55 10.44 9.75
N ARG A 160 -16.72 11.63 9.15
CA ARG A 160 -17.29 12.82 9.80
C ARG A 160 -18.67 12.57 10.40
N LYS A 161 -19.47 11.68 9.82
CA LYS A 161 -20.80 11.29 10.35
C LYS A 161 -20.73 10.66 11.75
N ASN A 162 -19.56 10.22 12.19
CA ASN A 162 -19.33 9.58 13.48
C ASN A 162 -18.65 10.52 14.51
N ASN A 163 -18.57 11.84 14.25
CA ASN A 163 -17.91 12.83 15.12
C ASN A 163 -16.43 12.54 15.42
N ILE A 164 -15.73 11.90 14.48
CA ILE A 164 -14.30 11.59 14.58
C ILE A 164 -13.50 12.64 13.82
N THR A 165 -12.36 13.06 14.37
CA THR A 165 -11.46 14.00 13.68
C THR A 165 -10.92 13.34 12.42
N VAL A 166 -11.02 14.02 11.29
CA VAL A 166 -10.40 13.57 10.04
C VAL A 166 -9.31 14.54 9.65
N SER A 167 -8.10 14.04 9.46
CA SER A 167 -6.95 14.80 8.97
C SER A 167 -6.42 14.23 7.66
N ARG A 168 -5.70 15.06 6.90
CA ARG A 168 -5.04 14.68 5.66
C ARG A 168 -3.55 14.96 5.83
N ILE A 169 -2.70 14.06 5.34
CA ILE A 169 -1.26 14.31 5.29
C ILE A 169 -0.97 15.60 4.51
N ALA A 170 0.09 16.30 4.93
CA ALA A 170 0.45 17.55 4.30
C ALA A 170 0.94 17.31 2.85
N HIS A 171 0.56 18.23 1.97
CA HIS A 171 1.02 18.27 0.58
C HIS A 171 1.92 19.49 0.40
N GLY A 172 3.04 19.31 -0.29
CA GLY A 172 3.88 20.44 -0.64
C GLY A 172 5.32 20.07 -0.97
N VAL A 173 6.20 21.05 -0.76
CA VAL A 173 7.61 20.96 -1.11
C VAL A 173 8.34 20.01 -0.15
N PRO A 174 9.10 19.02 -0.66
CA PRO A 174 9.88 18.12 0.18
C PRO A 174 10.98 18.88 0.94
N VAL A 175 11.26 18.46 2.17
CA VAL A 175 12.35 19.02 2.96
C VAL A 175 13.68 18.77 2.25
N GLY A 176 14.49 19.83 2.10
CA GLY A 176 15.76 19.78 1.38
C GLY A 176 15.64 19.94 -0.14
N GLY A 177 14.42 20.09 -0.67
CA GLY A 177 14.20 20.47 -2.08
C GLY A 177 14.38 21.97 -2.30
N GLU A 178 14.89 22.34 -3.48
CA GLU A 178 14.98 23.74 -3.91
C GLU A 178 13.80 24.07 -4.83
N LEU A 179 13.17 25.24 -4.62
CA LEU A 179 11.93 25.62 -5.32
C LEU A 179 12.07 25.64 -6.85
N GLU A 180 13.27 25.88 -7.38
CA GLU A 180 13.54 25.92 -8.83
C GLU A 180 13.39 24.56 -9.53
N TYR A 181 13.47 23.44 -8.78
CA TYR A 181 13.33 22.08 -9.30
C TYR A 181 11.96 21.45 -9.02
N ILE A 182 11.03 22.19 -8.43
CA ILE A 182 9.68 21.69 -8.11
C ILE A 182 8.72 22.05 -9.24
N ASP A 183 7.84 21.11 -9.60
CA ASP A 183 6.81 21.35 -10.60
C ASP A 183 5.78 22.40 -10.12
N SER A 184 5.15 23.09 -11.07
CA SER A 184 4.20 24.15 -10.79
C SER A 184 2.96 23.69 -10.03
N GLY A 185 2.55 22.42 -10.18
CA GLY A 185 1.42 21.83 -9.47
C GLY A 185 1.71 21.70 -7.98
N THR A 186 2.84 21.10 -7.63
CA THR A 186 3.30 20.96 -6.23
C THR A 186 3.50 22.33 -5.57
N LEU A 187 4.07 23.31 -6.28
CA LEU A 187 4.22 24.68 -5.76
C LEU A 187 2.87 25.36 -5.51
N SER A 188 1.92 25.21 -6.44
CA SER A 188 0.56 25.74 -6.29
C SER A 188 -0.14 25.16 -5.07
N GLN A 189 0.01 23.84 -4.85
CA GLN A 189 -0.55 23.15 -3.69
C GLN A 189 0.09 23.62 -2.38
N ALA A 190 1.42 23.76 -2.36
CA ALA A 190 2.16 24.26 -1.19
C ALA A 190 1.75 25.71 -0.83
N LEU A 191 1.59 26.59 -1.83
CA LEU A 191 1.15 27.97 -1.63
C LEU A 191 -0.30 28.06 -1.13
N SER A 192 -1.17 27.20 -1.66
CA SER A 192 -2.57 27.11 -1.24
C SER A 192 -2.71 26.57 0.19
N GLY A 193 -1.86 25.61 0.57
CA GLY A 193 -1.82 24.99 1.89
C GLY A 193 -0.94 25.69 2.93
N ARG A 194 -0.46 26.91 2.67
CA ARG A 194 0.44 27.65 3.59
C ARG A 194 -0.21 27.87 4.96
N ARG A 195 0.58 27.77 6.03
CA ARG A 195 0.15 27.95 7.42
C ARG A 195 0.85 29.16 8.03
N GLU A 196 0.19 29.80 9.00
CA GLU A 196 0.79 30.84 9.85
C GLU A 196 1.85 30.22 10.77
N ILE A 197 2.86 31.01 11.16
CA ILE A 197 3.96 30.61 12.06
C ILE A 197 3.77 31.31 13.40
#